data_AF-A0A544Y8W5-F1
#
_entry.id   AF-A0A544Y8W5-F1
#
_cell.length_a   1.000
_cell.length_b   1.000
_cell.length_c   1.000
_cell.angle_alpha   90.00
_cell.angle_beta   90.00
_cell.angle_gamma   90.00
#
_symmetry.space_group_name_H-M   'P 1'
#
loop_
_entity.id
_entity.type
_entity.pdbx_description
1 polymer ?
#
loop_
_entity_poly.entity_id
_entity_poly.type
_entity_poly.pdbx_seq_one_letter_code
_entity_poly.pdbx_strand_id
1 'polypeptide(L)' 'MDLYDRDLAGARFRRLCGGNQQEEDMESCVELAPIPGEADAFALRDSKNPDAGTLRFTGAELRAAGLTTL' A
#
# COMPACT_ATOMS: atom_id res chain seq x y z
N MET A 1 4.37 -13.85 11.84
CA MET A 1 5.35 -12.75 11.92
C MET A 1 4.57 -11.47 12.13
N ASP A 2 5.08 -10.56 12.95
CA ASP A 2 4.50 -9.22 13.07
C ASP A 2 5.11 -8.29 12.02
N LEU A 3 4.29 -7.75 11.12
CA LEU A 3 4.70 -6.79 10.10
C LEU A 3 4.89 -5.38 10.65
N TYR A 4 4.31 -5.07 11.81
CA TYR A 4 4.46 -3.76 12.45
C TYR A 4 5.79 -3.61 13.18
N ASP A 5 6.46 -4.72 13.51
CA ASP A 5 7.83 -4.74 14.04
C ASP A 5 8.91 -4.51 12.95
N ARG A 6 8.51 -4.33 11.68
CA ARG A 6 9.45 -4.15 10.57
C ARG A 6 9.74 -2.68 10.30
N ASP A 7 11.02 -2.37 10.10
CA ASP A 7 11.46 -1.05 9.70
C ASP A 7 11.09 -0.78 8.23
N LEU A 8 10.60 0.42 7.96
CA LEU A 8 10.27 0.91 6.62
C LEU A 8 11.34 1.85 6.07
N ALA A 9 12.46 2.05 6.77
CA ALA A 9 13.59 2.81 6.27
C ALA A 9 14.03 2.27 4.89
N GLY A 10 14.05 3.16 3.90
CA GLY A 10 14.40 2.80 2.52
C GLY A 10 13.23 2.30 1.67
N ALA A 11 12.03 2.06 2.23
CA ALA A 11 10.84 1.74 1.45
C ALA A 11 10.55 2.85 0.42
N ARG A 12 10.26 2.46 -0.81
CA ARG A 12 9.93 3.36 -1.92
C ARG A 12 8.46 3.22 -2.25
N PHE A 13 7.68 4.20 -1.79
CA PHE A 13 6.25 4.25 -2.02
C PHE A 13 5.95 4.66 -3.46
N ARG A 14 5.11 3.87 -4.13
CA ARG A 14 4.52 4.21 -5.41
C ARG A 14 3.06 4.57 -5.20
N ARG A 15 2.61 5.61 -5.89
CA ARG A 15 1.19 5.98 -5.92
C ARG A 15 0.45 5.02 -6.86
N LEU A 16 -0.59 4.38 -6.35
CA LEU A 16 -1.49 3.50 -7.09
C LEU A 16 -2.87 4.14 -7.05
N CYS A 17 -3.42 4.43 -8.21
CA CYS A 17 -4.70 5.11 -8.33
C CYS A 17 -5.68 4.27 -9.15
N GLY A 18 -6.97 4.40 -8.83
CA GLY A 18 -8.04 3.74 -9.56
C GLY A 18 -9.42 4.03 -8.96
N GLY A 19 -10.44 3.41 -9.56
CA GLY A 19 -11.85 3.60 -9.20
C GLY A 19 -12.72 3.92 -10.41
N ASN A 20 -14.03 3.70 -10.29
CA ASN A 20 -15.00 3.87 -11.39
C ASN A 20 -15.52 5.30 -11.54
N GLN A 21 -14.67 6.33 -11.42
CA GLN A 21 -15.13 7.71 -11.50
C GLN A 21 -14.54 8.37 -12.75
N GLN A 22 -15.43 8.79 -13.64
CA GLN A 22 -15.14 9.34 -14.97
C GLN A 22 -14.55 10.76 -14.92
N GLU A 23 -14.27 11.28 -13.72
CA GLU A 23 -13.70 12.60 -13.50
C GLU A 23 -12.32 12.46 -12.83
N GLU A 24 -11.31 13.02 -13.50
CA GLU A 24 -9.89 12.91 -13.15
C GLU A 24 -9.56 13.46 -11.75
N ASP A 25 -10.39 14.36 -11.21
CA ASP A 25 -10.19 15.01 -9.92
C ASP A 25 -10.72 14.19 -8.72
N MET A 26 -11.47 13.10 -8.95
CA MET A 26 -12.06 12.26 -7.90
C MET A 26 -11.42 10.86 -7.78
N GLU A 27 -10.23 10.69 -8.35
CA GLU A 27 -9.49 9.43 -8.29
C GLU A 27 -9.11 9.05 -6.84
N SER A 28 -9.30 7.78 -6.47
CA SER A 28 -8.90 7.25 -5.17
C SER A 28 -7.51 6.64 -5.30
N CYS A 29 -6.52 7.35 -4.76
CA CYS A 29 -5.13 6.91 -4.75
C CYS A 29 -4.72 6.43 -3.36
N VAL A 30 -3.88 5.41 -3.33
CA VAL A 30 -3.12 4.98 -2.16
C VAL A 30 -1.64 4.97 -2.50
N GLU A 31 -0.77 4.95 -1.50
CA GLU A 31 0.65 4.70 -1.72
C GLU A 31 1.02 3.31 -1.21
N LEU A 32 1.78 2.55 -1.99
CA LEU A 32 2.18 1.18 -1.68
C LEU A 32 3.70 1.01 -1.83
N ALA A 33 4.33 0.30 -0.90
CA ALA A 33 5.74 -0.09 -0.99
C ALA A 33 5.94 -1.52 -0.50
N PRO A 34 6.85 -2.31 -1.10
CA PRO A 34 7.36 -3.52 -0.47
C PRO A 34 8.04 -3.19 0.88
N ILE A 35 7.84 -4.04 1.88
CA ILE A 35 8.54 -3.91 3.17
C ILE A 35 9.98 -4.43 2.99
N PRO A 36 11.01 -3.62 3.28
CA PRO A 36 12.40 -4.04 3.13
C PRO A 36 12.73 -5.30 3.94
N GLY A 37 13.44 -6.24 3.32
CA GLY A 37 13.87 -7.48 3.96
C GLY A 37 12.77 -8.55 4.11
N GLU A 38 11.53 -8.24 3.72
CA GLU A 38 10.41 -9.18 3.80
C GLU A 38 9.95 -9.67 2.43
N ALA A 39 9.65 -10.96 2.35
CA ALA A 39 9.11 -11.57 1.15
C ALA A 39 7.59 -11.39 1.11
N ASP A 40 7.08 -10.85 0.00
CA ASP A 40 5.63 -10.73 -0.25
C ASP A 40 4.88 -10.00 0.89
N ALA A 41 5.42 -8.87 1.34
CA ALA A 41 4.81 -8.02 2.36
C ALA A 41 4.93 -6.55 1.97
N PHE A 42 3.88 -5.77 2.27
CA PHE A 42 3.69 -4.43 1.73
C PHE A 42 3.19 -3.46 2.80
N ALA A 43 3.67 -2.23 2.72
CA ALA A 43 3.20 -1.09 3.50
C ALA A 43 2.27 -0.24 2.63
N LEU A 44 1.13 0.17 3.17
CA LEU A 44 0.11 0.98 2.50
C LEU A 44 -0.15 2.27 3.27
N ARG A 45 -0.25 3.40 2.56
CA ARG A 45 -0.57 4.72 3.12
C ARG A 45 -1.75 5.36 2.39
N ASP A 46 -2.48 6.19 3.11
CA ASP A 46 -3.43 7.12 2.53
C ASP A 46 -2.65 8.26 1.83
N SER A 47 -2.82 8.37 0.51
CA SER A 47 -2.14 9.40 -0.29
C SER A 47 -2.66 10.82 -0.04
N LYS A 48 -3.83 10.95 0.59
CA LYS A 48 -4.52 12.22 0.90
C LYS A 48 -4.36 12.58 2.38
N ASN A 49 -4.06 11.62 3.25
CA ASN A 49 -3.81 11.83 4.68
C ASN A 49 -2.55 11.06 5.16
N PRO A 50 -1.35 11.63 5.00
CA PRO A 50 -0.11 10.95 5.40
C PRO A 50 -0.01 10.68 6.91
N ASP A 51 -0.79 11.39 7.73
CA ASP A 51 -0.79 11.26 9.19
C ASP A 51 -1.76 10.18 9.71
N ALA A 52 -2.56 9.56 8.83
CA ALA A 52 -3.46 8.45 9.18
C ALA A 52 -2.70 7.17 9.62
N GLY A 53 -1.37 7.18 9.52
CA GLY A 53 -0.52 6.04 9.77
C GLY A 53 -0.27 5.21 8.51
N THR A 54 0.50 4.16 8.68
CA THR A 54 0.81 3.21 7.60
C THR A 54 0.24 1.86 8.02
N LEU A 55 -0.47 1.19 7.12
CA LEU A 55 -0.93 -0.19 7.30
C LEU A 55 0.12 -1.17 6.77
N ARG A 56 0.12 -2.42 7.23
CA ARG A 56 0.93 -3.50 6.65
C ARG A 56 0.08 -4.69 6.31
N PHE A 57 0.38 -5.30 5.17
CA PHE A 57 -0.30 -6.47 4.66
C PHE A 57 0.71 -7.46 4.10
N THR A 58 0.40 -8.74 4.26
CA THR A 58 0.97 -9.80 3.44
C THR A 58 0.43 -9.68 2.01
N GLY A 59 1.16 -10.18 1.02
CA GLY A 59 0.67 -10.26 -0.35
C GLY A 59 -0.54 -11.19 -0.47
N ALA A 60 -0.68 -12.18 0.42
CA ALA A 60 -1.87 -13.02 0.49
C ALA A 60 -3.12 -12.21 0.84
N GLU A 61 -3.04 -11.31 1.83
CA GLU A 61 -4.14 -10.40 2.19
C GLU A 61 -4.47 -9.44 1.04
N LEU A 62 -3.46 -8.86 0.39
CA LEU A 62 -3.69 -7.97 -0.76
C LEU A 62 -4.34 -8.69 -1.95
N ARG A 63 -3.90 -9.91 -2.26
CA ARG A 63 -4.53 -10.74 -3.31
C ARG A 63 -5.97 -11.12 -2.95
N ALA A 64 -6.25 -11.43 -1.68
CA ALA A 64 -7.61 -11.67 -1.21
C ALA A 64 -8.50 -10.43 -1.34
N ALA A 65 -7.91 -9.22 -1.23
CA ALA A 65 -8.57 -7.95 -1.48
C ALA A 65 -8.65 -7.57 -2.98
N GLY A 66 -8.18 -8.43 -3.89
CA GLY A 66 -8.27 -8.23 -5.34
C GLY A 66 -7.05 -7.56 -5.99
N LEU A 67 -5.97 -7.28 -5.26
CA LEU A 67 -4.72 -6.76 -5.83
C LEU A 67 -3.88 -7.93 -6.37
N THR A 68 -4.10 -8.28 -7.63
CA THR A 68 -3.46 -9.45 -8.28
C THR A 68 -2.17 -9.11 -9.01
N THR A 69 -1.84 -7.83 -9.17
CA THR A 69 -0.58 -7.35 -9.77
C THR A 69 0.09 -6.41 -8.78
N LEU A 70 1.25 -6.79 -8.24
CA LEU A 70 2.02 -6.07 -7.21
C LEU A 70 3.47 -5.90 -7.66
#